data_AF-A0A1M3D844-F1
#
_entry.id   AF-A0A1M3D844-F1
#
_cell.length_a   1.000
_cell.length_b   1.000
_cell.length_c   1.000
_cell.angle_alpha   90.00
_cell.angle_beta   90.00
_cell.angle_gamma   90.00
#
_symmetry.space_group_name_H-M   'P 1'
#
loop_
_entity.id
_entity.type
_entity.pdbx_description
1 polymer ?
#
loop_
_entity_poly.entity_id
_entity_poly.type
_entity_poly.pdbx_seq_one_letter_code
_entity_poly.pdbx_strand_id
1 'polypeptide(L)'
;MVPRVLIVAGSDSGGGAGIQADIRTVTMLGGHPTTAIAAITAQNTLGVRAIHAVPPEMVVAQMRAVIGDIGVDAVKIGMIGAPATAEAVADVLEELRGVPVVFDPVMVATSGSVLADAATIAAFERLMRVATLVTPNLPEATALGGAEAILARGAAVLLKGGHAEGDIVADTLIEPSGARRTWESTRIDTPHTHGTGCTLASAIAAGLGRGLPLAEAIARARLFVRIALHEAPGFGAGHGPMGHHRVRLDVDPGGATPNQITLPATDHAASFAFYRALGLTPIVDSDGRYARFESAGGVTLSIEATAEIGGRPLLFIEVADLDAAVAAARARGIAVADPIDQPWGWREARLADPAGNALCLYHAGENRRFPPWRLPCPD
;
A
#
# COMPACT_ATOMS: atom_id res chain seq x y z
N MET A 1 -16.35 7.71 4.10
CA MET A 1 -16.94 7.59 2.75
C MET A 1 -16.23 6.44 2.02
N VAL A 2 -16.94 5.66 1.20
CA VAL A 2 -16.32 4.65 0.30
C VAL A 2 -15.86 5.39 -0.97
N PRO A 3 -14.55 5.48 -1.27
CA PRO A 3 -14.07 6.22 -2.44
C PRO A 3 -14.37 5.45 -3.73
N ARG A 4 -14.87 6.13 -4.75
CA ARG A 4 -15.04 5.61 -6.12
C ARG A 4 -13.81 5.93 -6.93
N VAL A 5 -13.03 4.91 -7.32
CA VAL A 5 -11.76 5.12 -8.02
C VAL A 5 -11.87 4.62 -9.45
N LEU A 6 -11.79 5.53 -10.41
CA LEU A 6 -11.75 5.19 -11.84
C LEU A 6 -10.32 4.82 -12.24
N ILE A 7 -10.16 3.61 -12.75
CA ILE A 7 -8.88 3.07 -13.21
C ILE A 7 -8.88 3.06 -14.74
N VAL A 8 -7.96 3.79 -15.36
CA VAL A 8 -7.73 3.78 -16.81
C VAL A 8 -6.40 3.08 -17.09
N ALA A 9 -6.45 1.80 -17.48
CA ALA A 9 -5.26 0.99 -17.66
C ALA A 9 -5.50 -0.25 -18.54
N GLY A 10 -4.43 -0.96 -18.88
CA GLY A 10 -4.50 -2.28 -19.52
C GLY A 10 -4.89 -3.42 -18.58
N SER A 11 -5.48 -4.46 -19.14
CA SER A 11 -5.79 -5.74 -18.49
C SER A 11 -4.62 -6.71 -18.60
N ASP A 12 -4.12 -7.18 -17.47
CA ASP A 12 -3.12 -8.26 -17.36
C ASP A 12 -3.83 -9.60 -17.13
N SER A 13 -3.78 -10.51 -18.11
CA SER A 13 -4.41 -11.84 -17.98
C SER A 13 -3.82 -12.70 -16.86
N GLY A 14 -2.56 -12.49 -16.48
CA GLY A 14 -1.93 -13.17 -15.33
C GLY A 14 -2.39 -12.60 -13.99
N GLY A 15 -3.04 -11.44 -14.03
CA GLY A 15 -3.67 -10.80 -12.89
C GLY A 15 -2.70 -10.27 -11.86
N GLY A 16 -1.40 -10.09 -12.16
CA GLY A 16 -0.42 -9.57 -11.19
C GLY A 16 -0.26 -8.05 -11.23
N ALA A 17 -0.53 -7.43 -12.38
CA ALA A 17 -0.53 -5.99 -12.59
C ALA A 17 -1.86 -5.53 -13.25
N GLY A 18 -1.83 -4.37 -13.91
CA GLY A 18 -2.97 -3.84 -14.67
C GLY A 18 -4.21 -3.61 -13.83
N ILE A 19 -5.37 -3.58 -14.49
CA ILE A 19 -6.67 -3.35 -13.82
C ILE A 19 -6.94 -4.41 -12.74
N GLN A 20 -6.42 -5.63 -12.86
CA GLN A 20 -6.60 -6.70 -11.87
C GLN A 20 -5.93 -6.35 -10.55
N ALA A 21 -4.68 -5.88 -10.59
CA ALA A 21 -3.99 -5.39 -9.39
C ALA A 21 -4.66 -4.13 -8.84
N ASP A 22 -5.10 -3.24 -9.73
CA ASP A 22 -5.76 -1.99 -9.34
C ASP A 22 -7.09 -2.25 -8.60
N ILE A 23 -7.97 -3.10 -9.14
CA ILE A 23 -9.24 -3.51 -8.54
C ILE A 23 -9.01 -4.12 -7.16
N ARG A 24 -8.07 -5.08 -7.04
CA ARG A 24 -7.78 -5.71 -5.75
C ARG A 24 -7.27 -4.68 -4.75
N THR A 25 -6.38 -3.80 -5.16
CA THR A 25 -5.83 -2.77 -4.28
C THR A 25 -6.91 -1.85 -3.73
N VAL A 26 -7.74 -1.28 -4.61
CA VAL A 26 -8.83 -0.37 -4.21
C VAL A 26 -9.84 -1.11 -3.33
N THR A 27 -10.23 -2.33 -3.70
CA THR A 27 -11.17 -3.16 -2.92
C THR A 27 -10.63 -3.46 -1.52
N MET A 28 -9.37 -3.89 -1.42
CA MET A 28 -8.73 -4.22 -0.14
C MET A 28 -8.51 -3.00 0.74
N LEU A 29 -8.45 -1.80 0.15
CA LEU A 29 -8.44 -0.54 0.87
C LEU A 29 -9.84 -0.02 1.19
N GLY A 30 -10.91 -0.76 0.85
CA GLY A 30 -12.30 -0.42 1.13
C GLY A 30 -12.87 0.66 0.20
N GLY A 31 -12.38 0.75 -1.03
CA GLY A 31 -12.94 1.57 -2.10
C GLY A 31 -13.77 0.76 -3.09
N HIS A 32 -14.47 1.48 -3.97
CA HIS A 32 -15.19 0.92 -5.11
C HIS A 32 -14.39 1.18 -6.40
N PRO A 33 -13.70 0.17 -6.96
CA PRO A 33 -13.01 0.33 -8.23
C PRO A 33 -13.97 0.30 -9.41
N THR A 34 -13.78 1.23 -10.34
CA THR A 34 -14.38 1.22 -11.68
C THR A 34 -13.27 1.28 -12.72
N THR A 35 -13.53 0.81 -13.94
CA THR A 35 -12.46 0.65 -14.94
C THR A 35 -12.85 1.17 -16.32
N ALA A 36 -11.90 1.78 -17.01
CA ALA A 36 -11.87 1.94 -18.46
C ALA A 36 -10.63 1.21 -19.01
N ILE A 37 -10.86 0.13 -19.75
CA ILE A 37 -9.80 -0.75 -20.22
C ILE A 37 -9.17 -0.15 -21.48
N ALA A 38 -7.88 0.17 -21.42
CA ALA A 38 -7.12 0.77 -22.54
C ALA A 38 -6.52 -0.28 -23.49
N ALA A 39 -6.21 -1.47 -22.97
CA ALA A 39 -5.68 -2.58 -23.75
C ALA A 39 -5.92 -3.91 -23.02
N ILE A 40 -5.86 -5.02 -23.75
CA ILE A 40 -5.87 -6.38 -23.19
C ILE A 40 -4.54 -7.03 -23.53
N THR A 41 -3.86 -7.61 -22.54
CA THR A 41 -2.61 -8.34 -22.75
C THR A 41 -2.80 -9.83 -22.52
N ALA A 42 -2.20 -10.64 -23.41
CA ALA A 42 -1.93 -12.04 -23.13
C ALA A 42 -0.58 -12.10 -22.41
N GLN A 43 -0.64 -12.04 -21.08
CA GLN A 43 0.49 -11.86 -20.19
C GLN A 43 0.48 -12.86 -19.03
N ASN A 44 1.68 -13.24 -18.58
CA ASN A 44 1.89 -14.04 -17.38
C ASN A 44 3.21 -13.63 -16.71
N THR A 45 3.65 -14.40 -15.70
CA THR A 45 4.87 -14.11 -14.93
C THR A 45 6.17 -14.19 -15.75
N LEU A 46 6.11 -14.75 -16.96
CA LEU A 46 7.25 -14.84 -17.90
C LEU A 46 7.25 -13.70 -18.92
N GLY A 47 6.19 -12.90 -18.98
CA GLY A 47 6.10 -11.69 -19.80
C GLY A 47 4.86 -11.60 -20.68
N VAL A 48 4.91 -10.64 -21.62
CA VAL A 48 3.80 -10.30 -22.52
C VAL A 48 3.97 -10.99 -23.87
N ARG A 49 2.92 -11.70 -24.32
CA ARG A 49 2.90 -12.44 -25.59
C ARG A 49 2.12 -11.75 -26.69
N ALA A 50 1.09 -11.00 -26.32
CA ALA A 50 0.28 -10.22 -27.25
C ALA A 50 -0.36 -9.04 -26.53
N ILE A 51 -0.62 -7.97 -27.28
CA ILE A 51 -1.31 -6.77 -26.82
C ILE A 51 -2.40 -6.44 -27.84
N HIS A 52 -3.63 -6.26 -27.38
CA HIS A 52 -4.74 -5.75 -28.16
C HIS A 52 -5.16 -4.39 -27.60
N ALA A 53 -4.90 -3.32 -28.35
CA ALA A 53 -5.32 -1.98 -27.96
C ALA A 53 -6.84 -1.83 -28.12
N VAL A 54 -7.49 -1.25 -27.10
CA VAL A 54 -8.90 -0.86 -27.19
C VAL A 54 -8.98 0.47 -27.92
N PRO A 55 -9.88 0.64 -28.92
CA PRO A 55 -10.02 1.91 -29.62
C PRO A 55 -10.30 3.09 -28.67
N PRO A 56 -9.67 4.28 -28.87
CA PRO A 56 -9.81 5.42 -27.97
C PRO A 56 -11.27 5.80 -27.67
N GLU A 57 -12.15 5.76 -28.67
CA GLU A 57 -13.57 6.06 -28.54
C GLU A 57 -14.29 5.11 -27.57
N MET A 58 -13.87 3.84 -27.52
CA MET A 58 -14.40 2.87 -26.57
C MET A 58 -13.84 3.09 -25.17
N VAL A 59 -12.58 3.54 -25.03
CA VAL A 59 -12.01 3.93 -23.72
C VAL A 59 -12.78 5.12 -23.15
N VAL A 60 -13.02 6.15 -23.97
CA VAL A 60 -13.82 7.33 -23.58
C VAL A 60 -15.26 6.94 -23.24
N ALA A 61 -15.89 6.05 -24.02
CA ALA A 61 -17.24 5.57 -23.73
C ALA A 61 -17.33 4.88 -22.37
N GLN A 62 -16.35 4.04 -22.01
CA GLN A 62 -16.27 3.41 -20.68
C GLN A 62 -16.13 4.46 -19.56
N MET A 63 -15.22 5.44 -19.73
CA MET A 63 -15.04 6.51 -18.75
C MET A 63 -16.34 7.30 -18.53
N ARG A 64 -16.98 7.73 -19.62
CA ARG A 64 -18.21 8.53 -19.57
C ARG A 64 -19.39 7.76 -18.96
N ALA A 65 -19.53 6.47 -19.26
CA ALA A 65 -20.56 5.62 -18.66
C ALA A 65 -20.42 5.56 -17.13
N VAL A 66 -19.21 5.37 -16.63
CA VAL A 66 -18.94 5.31 -15.19
C VAL A 66 -19.08 6.68 -14.53
N ILE A 67 -18.47 7.72 -15.11
CA ILE A 67 -18.48 9.09 -14.56
C ILE A 67 -19.91 9.62 -14.47
N GLY A 68 -20.75 9.36 -15.49
CA GLY A 68 -22.10 9.89 -15.58
C GLY A 68 -23.13 9.24 -14.65
N ASP A 69 -22.87 8.01 -14.18
CA ASP A 69 -23.80 7.24 -13.33
C ASP A 69 -23.25 7.04 -11.92
N ILE A 70 -22.15 6.30 -11.80
CA ILE A 70 -21.53 5.96 -10.52
C ILE A 70 -20.80 7.16 -9.92
N GLY A 71 -20.20 7.99 -10.78
CA GLY A 71 -19.32 9.09 -10.41
C GLY A 71 -17.91 8.66 -10.01
N VAL A 72 -17.07 9.63 -9.67
CA VAL A 72 -15.62 9.44 -9.44
C VAL A 72 -15.11 10.36 -8.34
N ASP A 73 -14.32 9.81 -7.42
CA ASP A 73 -13.66 10.55 -6.33
C ASP A 73 -12.14 10.64 -6.54
N ALA A 74 -11.56 9.73 -7.33
CA ALA A 74 -10.16 9.79 -7.78
C ALA A 74 -9.99 9.01 -9.07
N VAL A 75 -8.96 9.36 -9.85
CA VAL A 75 -8.57 8.62 -11.05
C VAL A 75 -7.17 8.06 -10.87
N LYS A 76 -6.97 6.79 -11.27
CA LYS A 76 -5.64 6.21 -11.48
C LYS A 76 -5.46 5.93 -12.97
N ILE A 77 -4.35 6.38 -13.53
CA ILE A 77 -3.95 6.10 -14.91
C ILE A 77 -2.74 5.16 -14.86
N GLY A 78 -2.81 4.05 -15.59
CA GLY A 78 -1.70 3.11 -15.78
C GLY A 78 -1.25 3.05 -17.23
N MET A 79 -0.99 1.82 -17.72
CA MET A 79 -0.63 1.60 -19.12
C MET A 79 -1.77 2.01 -20.07
N ILE A 80 -1.53 3.02 -20.92
CA ILE A 80 -2.49 3.55 -21.91
C ILE A 80 -2.25 3.00 -23.33
N GLY A 81 -1.02 2.61 -23.66
CA GLY A 81 -0.68 1.82 -24.86
C GLY A 81 -0.63 2.57 -26.21
N ALA A 82 -1.22 3.75 -26.34
CA ALA A 82 -1.14 4.54 -27.58
C ALA A 82 -1.28 6.06 -27.36
N PRO A 83 -0.69 6.92 -28.22
CA PRO A 83 -0.79 8.37 -28.11
C PRO A 83 -2.23 8.88 -28.22
N ALA A 84 -3.00 8.36 -29.18
CA ALA A 84 -4.39 8.78 -29.40
C ALA A 84 -5.28 8.49 -28.19
N THR A 85 -5.05 7.36 -27.49
CA THR A 85 -5.75 7.04 -26.25
C THR A 85 -5.35 7.98 -25.12
N ALA A 86 -4.07 8.33 -25.01
CA ALA A 86 -3.60 9.27 -23.99
C ALA A 86 -4.22 10.66 -24.16
N GLU A 87 -4.30 11.16 -25.39
CA GLU A 87 -4.97 12.43 -25.71
C GLU A 87 -6.47 12.39 -25.41
N ALA A 88 -7.16 11.33 -25.84
CA ALA A 88 -8.60 11.18 -25.60
C ALA A 88 -8.94 11.03 -24.11
N VAL A 89 -8.08 10.35 -23.35
CA VAL A 89 -8.21 10.27 -21.87
C VAL A 89 -7.98 11.64 -21.26
N ALA A 90 -6.96 12.38 -21.70
CA ALA A 90 -6.70 13.74 -21.22
C ALA A 90 -7.90 14.67 -21.44
N ASP A 91 -8.55 14.61 -22.61
CA ASP A 91 -9.77 15.39 -22.91
C ASP A 91 -10.85 15.19 -21.83
N VAL A 92 -11.13 13.93 -21.47
CA VAL A 92 -12.15 13.62 -20.44
C VAL A 92 -11.71 14.10 -19.05
N LEU A 93 -10.43 14.00 -18.72
CA LEU A 93 -9.93 14.40 -17.41
C LEU A 93 -9.91 15.92 -17.20
N GLU A 94 -9.71 16.71 -18.25
CA GLU A 94 -9.78 18.18 -18.19
C GLU A 94 -11.19 18.69 -17.80
N GLU A 95 -12.23 17.88 -18.05
CA GLU A 95 -13.61 18.14 -17.63
C GLU A 95 -13.81 17.91 -16.10
N LEU A 96 -12.98 17.09 -15.47
CA LEU A 96 -13.10 16.70 -14.05
C LEU A 96 -12.42 17.71 -13.12
N ARG A 97 -13.19 18.67 -12.61
CA ARG A 97 -12.69 19.64 -11.61
C ARG A 97 -12.62 19.04 -10.22
N GLY A 98 -11.46 19.19 -9.56
CA GLY A 98 -11.27 18.83 -8.15
C GLY A 98 -11.14 17.33 -7.87
N VAL A 99 -11.12 16.49 -8.90
CA VAL A 99 -10.89 15.05 -8.78
C VAL A 99 -9.38 14.80 -8.86
N PRO A 100 -8.74 14.23 -7.83
CA PRO A 100 -7.32 13.92 -7.87
C PRO A 100 -7.01 12.84 -8.91
N VAL A 101 -5.95 13.06 -9.68
CA VAL A 101 -5.47 12.14 -10.73
C VAL A 101 -4.08 11.64 -10.37
N VAL A 102 -3.93 10.33 -10.22
CA VAL A 102 -2.64 9.66 -10.02
C VAL A 102 -2.21 9.00 -11.34
N PHE A 103 -1.11 9.48 -11.92
CA PHE A 103 -0.54 8.95 -13.14
C PHE A 103 0.67 8.06 -12.85
N ASP A 104 0.56 6.77 -13.16
CA ASP A 104 1.67 5.81 -13.20
C ASP A 104 2.14 5.71 -14.66
N PRO A 105 3.26 6.36 -15.04
CA PRO A 105 3.70 6.47 -16.42
C PRO A 105 4.37 5.17 -16.89
N VAL A 106 3.59 4.09 -16.95
CA VAL A 106 4.09 2.74 -17.28
C VAL A 106 4.62 2.73 -18.71
N MET A 107 5.94 2.62 -18.85
CA MET A 107 6.62 2.55 -20.16
C MET A 107 7.15 1.16 -20.50
N VAL A 108 7.45 0.35 -19.48
CA VAL A 108 8.06 -0.98 -19.62
C VAL A 108 7.41 -1.93 -18.62
N ALA A 109 7.09 -3.15 -19.05
CA ALA A 109 6.56 -4.19 -18.17
C ALA A 109 7.63 -4.67 -17.19
N THR A 110 7.24 -5.22 -16.03
CA THR A 110 8.18 -5.87 -15.10
C THR A 110 9.01 -6.98 -15.77
N SER A 111 8.48 -7.59 -16.84
CA SER A 111 9.18 -8.58 -17.67
C SER A 111 10.13 -7.99 -18.73
N GLY A 112 10.27 -6.66 -18.80
CA GLY A 112 11.14 -5.95 -19.74
C GLY A 112 10.52 -5.60 -21.10
N SER A 113 9.25 -5.93 -21.35
CA SER A 113 8.58 -5.60 -22.62
C SER A 113 8.30 -4.09 -22.72
N VAL A 114 8.65 -3.45 -23.84
CA VAL A 114 8.32 -2.03 -24.09
C VAL A 114 6.82 -1.88 -24.29
N LEU A 115 6.20 -0.94 -23.58
CA LEU A 115 4.76 -0.68 -23.56
C LEU A 115 4.40 0.72 -24.07
N ALA A 116 5.36 1.64 -24.14
CA ALA A 116 5.18 2.99 -24.68
C ALA A 116 6.33 3.35 -25.61
N ASP A 117 5.99 3.81 -26.82
CA ASP A 117 6.96 4.36 -27.77
C ASP A 117 7.17 5.88 -27.55
N ALA A 118 8.10 6.48 -28.31
CA ALA A 118 8.41 7.91 -28.18
C ALA A 118 7.19 8.82 -28.40
N ALA A 119 6.27 8.44 -29.31
CA ALA A 119 5.05 9.19 -29.56
C ALA A 119 4.11 9.12 -28.35
N THR A 120 4.03 7.96 -27.69
CA THR A 120 3.20 7.75 -26.50
C THR A 120 3.76 8.54 -25.33
N ILE A 121 5.09 8.54 -25.15
CA ILE A 121 5.77 9.34 -24.13
C ILE A 121 5.54 10.84 -24.35
N ALA A 122 5.55 11.31 -25.60
CA ALA A 122 5.22 12.70 -25.91
C ALA A 122 3.77 13.04 -25.49
N ALA A 123 2.81 12.15 -25.74
CA ALA A 123 1.42 12.35 -25.33
C ALA A 123 1.22 12.35 -23.79
N PHE A 124 2.14 11.75 -23.02
CA PHE A 124 2.09 11.81 -21.56
C PHE A 124 2.23 13.22 -21.00
N GLU A 125 2.78 14.17 -21.77
CA GLU A 125 2.83 15.58 -21.37
C GLU A 125 1.46 16.12 -20.94
N ARG A 126 0.41 15.79 -21.70
CA ARG A 126 -0.92 16.30 -21.42
C ARG A 126 -1.54 15.63 -20.20
N LEU A 127 -1.31 14.33 -20.03
CA LEU A 127 -1.70 13.61 -18.81
C LEU A 127 -1.00 14.16 -17.56
N MET A 128 0.27 14.55 -17.66
CA MET A 128 0.99 15.19 -16.56
C MET A 128 0.41 16.55 -16.17
N ARG A 129 -0.13 17.33 -17.13
CA ARG A 129 -0.78 18.62 -16.82
C ARG A 129 -2.06 18.50 -16.01
N VAL A 130 -2.77 17.38 -16.14
CA VAL A 130 -4.01 17.11 -15.37
C VAL A 130 -3.75 16.26 -14.13
N ALA A 131 -2.54 15.72 -13.98
CA ALA A 131 -2.18 14.87 -12.85
C ALA A 131 -2.02 15.68 -11.56
N THR A 132 -2.53 15.16 -10.46
CA THR A 132 -2.19 15.60 -9.10
C THR A 132 -0.83 15.03 -8.68
N LEU A 133 -0.58 13.77 -9.02
CA LEU A 133 0.65 13.07 -8.71
C LEU A 133 1.08 12.22 -9.91
N VAL A 134 2.36 12.30 -10.27
CA VAL A 134 3.02 11.35 -11.17
C VAL A 134 3.94 10.46 -10.36
N THR A 135 3.92 9.15 -10.63
CA THR A 135 4.64 8.15 -9.83
C THR A 135 5.72 7.41 -10.63
N PRO A 136 6.69 8.09 -11.28
CA PRO A 136 7.67 7.41 -12.11
C PRO A 136 8.71 6.64 -11.27
N ASN A 137 9.20 5.52 -11.79
CA ASN A 137 10.48 4.96 -11.34
C ASN A 137 11.67 5.76 -11.92
N LEU A 138 12.90 5.44 -11.53
CA LEU A 138 14.09 6.16 -11.99
C LEU A 138 14.22 6.18 -13.53
N PRO A 139 14.18 5.04 -14.25
CA PRO A 139 14.16 5.03 -15.72
C PRO A 139 13.03 5.85 -16.35
N GLU A 140 11.80 5.73 -15.85
CA GLU A 140 10.63 6.47 -16.33
C GLU A 140 10.81 7.98 -16.12
N ALA A 141 11.36 8.40 -14.97
CA ALA A 141 11.63 9.80 -14.67
C ALA A 141 12.65 10.37 -15.66
N THR A 142 13.71 9.64 -15.98
CA THR A 142 14.68 10.05 -17.01
C THR A 142 14.02 10.19 -18.38
N ALA A 143 13.18 9.24 -18.78
CA ALA A 143 12.46 9.29 -20.06
C ALA A 143 11.47 10.46 -20.15
N LEU A 144 10.92 10.91 -19.02
CA LEU A 144 10.05 12.09 -18.91
C LEU A 144 10.81 13.42 -18.80
N GLY A 145 12.15 13.42 -18.85
CA GLY A 145 12.97 14.62 -18.75
C GLY A 145 13.32 15.05 -17.32
N GLY A 146 13.15 14.17 -16.34
CA GLY A 146 13.48 14.40 -14.93
C GLY A 146 12.31 14.93 -14.10
N ALA A 147 12.51 14.99 -12.77
CA ALA A 147 11.49 15.45 -11.85
C ALA A 147 11.11 16.91 -12.09
N GLU A 148 12.07 17.76 -12.43
CA GLU A 148 11.88 19.18 -12.73
C GLU A 148 10.94 19.38 -13.93
N ALA A 149 11.07 18.56 -14.96
CA ALA A 149 10.20 18.62 -16.14
C ALA A 149 8.74 18.26 -15.79
N ILE A 150 8.54 17.29 -14.91
CA ILE A 150 7.19 16.90 -14.45
C ILE A 150 6.60 18.00 -13.56
N LEU A 151 7.38 18.54 -12.61
CA LEU A 151 6.97 19.63 -11.72
C LEU A 151 6.60 20.89 -12.50
N ALA A 152 7.32 21.22 -13.58
CA ALA A 152 7.01 22.34 -14.46
C ALA A 152 5.63 22.23 -15.14
N ARG A 153 5.03 21.04 -15.17
CA ARG A 153 3.67 20.78 -15.68
C ARG A 153 2.60 20.86 -14.59
N GLY A 154 2.98 21.13 -13.34
CA GLY A 154 2.08 21.39 -12.21
C GLY A 154 1.77 20.19 -11.32
N ALA A 155 2.24 18.98 -11.68
CA ALA A 155 2.01 17.78 -10.89
C ALA A 155 3.09 17.58 -9.81
N ALA A 156 2.71 17.05 -8.65
CA ALA A 156 3.69 16.49 -7.72
C ALA A 156 4.32 15.22 -8.30
N VAL A 157 5.53 14.88 -7.83
CA VAL A 157 6.27 13.69 -8.29
C VAL A 157 6.63 12.81 -7.11
N LEU A 158 6.28 11.53 -7.18
CA LEU A 158 6.81 10.50 -6.28
C LEU A 158 7.85 9.68 -7.05
N LEU A 159 9.13 10.00 -6.85
CA LEU A 159 10.24 9.23 -7.41
C LEU A 159 10.37 7.91 -6.64
N LYS A 160 10.10 6.79 -7.33
CA LYS A 160 10.14 5.45 -6.74
C LYS A 160 11.57 4.88 -6.76
N GLY A 161 12.11 4.57 -5.59
CA GLY A 161 13.49 4.11 -5.43
C GLY A 161 13.72 2.61 -5.63
N GLY A 162 12.66 1.82 -5.87
CA GLY A 162 12.76 0.34 -5.91
C GLY A 162 13.79 -0.23 -6.90
N HIS A 163 14.19 0.55 -7.92
CA HIS A 163 15.19 0.18 -8.93
C HIS A 163 16.63 0.57 -8.56
N ALA A 164 16.83 1.36 -7.50
CA ALA A 164 18.16 1.68 -7.02
C ALA A 164 18.83 0.44 -6.42
N GLU A 165 20.16 0.42 -6.38
CA GLU A 165 20.93 -0.62 -5.68
C GLU A 165 20.93 -0.39 -4.16
N GLY A 166 21.24 -1.45 -3.40
CA GLY A 166 21.40 -1.39 -1.94
C GLY A 166 20.19 -1.86 -1.13
N ASP A 167 20.42 -1.96 0.18
CA ASP A 167 19.50 -2.57 1.14
C ASP A 167 18.38 -1.63 1.57
N ILE A 168 18.49 -0.34 1.27
CA ILE A 168 17.50 0.69 1.59
C ILE A 168 16.83 1.17 0.30
N VAL A 169 15.49 1.15 0.30
CA VAL A 169 14.66 1.73 -0.76
C VAL A 169 14.12 3.07 -0.26
N ALA A 170 14.40 4.13 -1.01
CA ALA A 170 13.94 5.48 -0.71
C ALA A 170 12.94 5.96 -1.77
N ASP A 171 11.73 6.30 -1.35
CA ASP A 171 10.75 6.98 -2.22
C ASP A 171 10.67 8.45 -1.83
N THR A 172 10.81 9.35 -2.79
CA THR A 172 10.84 10.80 -2.54
C THR A 172 9.68 11.49 -3.23
N LEU A 173 8.81 12.11 -2.43
CA LEU A 173 7.80 13.06 -2.89
C LEU A 173 8.44 14.44 -3.05
N ILE A 174 8.22 15.06 -4.20
CA ILE A 174 8.56 16.45 -4.49
C ILE A 174 7.29 17.15 -4.95
N GLU A 175 6.91 18.23 -4.26
CA GLU A 175 5.74 19.04 -4.59
C GLU A 175 6.13 20.24 -5.46
N PRO A 176 5.20 20.83 -6.24
CA PRO A 176 5.46 22.03 -7.04
C PRO A 176 5.96 23.23 -6.21
N SER A 177 5.66 23.27 -4.91
CA SER A 177 6.17 24.26 -3.96
C SER A 177 7.67 24.11 -3.65
N GLY A 178 8.29 22.99 -4.07
CA GLY A 178 9.65 22.61 -3.70
C GLY A 178 9.73 21.81 -2.39
N ALA A 179 8.61 21.61 -1.67
CA ALA A 179 8.59 20.77 -0.49
C ALA A 179 8.96 19.32 -0.84
N ARG A 180 9.74 18.68 0.04
CA ARG A 180 10.22 17.32 -0.14
C ARG A 180 9.91 16.46 1.07
N ARG A 181 9.54 15.21 0.81
CA ARG A 181 9.38 14.19 1.85
C ARG A 181 9.91 12.87 1.33
N THR A 182 10.76 12.22 2.13
CA THR A 182 11.37 10.94 1.78
C THR A 182 10.91 9.89 2.78
N TRP A 183 10.60 8.71 2.27
CA TRP A 183 10.36 7.52 3.07
C TRP A 183 11.39 6.46 2.74
N GLU A 184 12.07 5.95 3.76
CA GLU A 184 13.08 4.91 3.64
C GLU A 184 12.59 3.62 4.28
N SER A 185 12.92 2.48 3.68
CA SER A 185 12.58 1.17 4.23
C SER A 185 13.56 0.12 3.71
N THR A 186 13.79 -0.94 4.50
CA THR A 186 14.61 -2.07 4.08
C THR A 186 14.00 -2.75 2.86
N ARG A 187 14.84 -3.12 1.89
CA ARG A 187 14.46 -3.91 0.73
C ARG A 187 13.93 -5.27 1.16
N ILE A 188 12.82 -5.67 0.57
CA ILE A 188 12.25 -7.00 0.75
C ILE A 188 12.83 -7.88 -0.36
N ASP A 189 13.58 -8.92 0.02
CA ASP A 189 14.12 -9.89 -0.94
C ASP A 189 13.02 -10.87 -1.37
N THR A 190 12.45 -10.63 -2.56
CA THR A 190 11.42 -11.48 -3.15
C THR A 190 11.43 -11.34 -4.68
N PRO A 191 11.23 -12.44 -5.43
CA PRO A 191 11.07 -12.36 -6.88
C PRO A 191 9.66 -11.89 -7.29
N HIS A 192 8.70 -11.84 -6.36
CA HIS A 192 7.29 -11.58 -6.61
C HIS A 192 6.94 -10.10 -6.55
N THR A 193 7.52 -9.32 -7.45
CA THR A 193 7.41 -7.86 -7.52
C THR A 193 6.47 -7.38 -8.64
N HIS A 194 5.83 -8.30 -9.37
CA HIS A 194 4.96 -7.96 -10.49
C HIS A 194 3.76 -7.14 -10.02
N GLY A 195 3.57 -5.96 -10.63
CA GLY A 195 2.49 -5.04 -10.29
C GLY A 195 2.76 -4.10 -9.11
N THR A 196 3.99 -4.00 -8.61
CA THR A 196 4.36 -3.06 -7.52
C THR A 196 3.95 -1.62 -7.81
N GLY A 197 4.28 -1.10 -9.01
CA GLY A 197 3.95 0.27 -9.42
C GLY A 197 2.45 0.52 -9.49
N CYS A 198 1.71 -0.35 -10.21
CA CYS A 198 0.26 -0.24 -10.35
C CYS A 198 -0.44 -0.26 -8.98
N THR A 199 -0.01 -1.15 -8.09
CA THR A 199 -0.53 -1.27 -6.73
C THR A 199 -0.27 0.00 -5.93
N LEU A 200 0.95 0.55 -5.97
CA LEU A 200 1.27 1.79 -5.26
C LEU A 200 0.38 2.94 -5.74
N ALA A 201 0.32 3.17 -7.06
CA ALA A 201 -0.48 4.24 -7.64
C ALA A 201 -1.97 4.12 -7.32
N SER A 202 -2.52 2.90 -7.41
CA SER A 202 -3.93 2.62 -7.08
C SER A 202 -4.23 2.81 -5.60
N ALA A 203 -3.31 2.43 -4.71
CA ALA A 203 -3.46 2.66 -3.29
C ALA A 203 -3.43 4.15 -2.92
N ILE A 204 -2.57 4.94 -3.58
CA ILE A 204 -2.54 6.39 -3.43
C ILE A 204 -3.86 7.00 -3.92
N ALA A 205 -4.35 6.61 -5.10
CA ALA A 205 -5.62 7.09 -5.62
C ALA A 205 -6.80 6.78 -4.68
N ALA A 206 -6.83 5.58 -4.09
CA ALA A 206 -7.84 5.22 -3.09
C ALA A 206 -7.76 6.10 -1.82
N GLY A 207 -6.55 6.44 -1.37
CA GLY A 207 -6.33 7.36 -0.26
C GLY A 207 -6.80 8.78 -0.57
N LEU A 208 -6.43 9.30 -1.74
CA LEU A 208 -6.84 10.64 -2.20
C LEU A 208 -8.35 10.74 -2.39
N GLY A 209 -8.99 9.71 -2.97
CA GLY A 209 -10.45 9.66 -3.11
C GLY A 209 -11.19 9.60 -1.76
N ARG A 210 -10.52 9.26 -0.67
CA ARG A 210 -11.05 9.37 0.71
C ARG A 210 -10.84 10.75 1.33
N GLY A 211 -10.13 11.65 0.65
CA GLY A 211 -9.74 12.94 1.18
C GLY A 211 -8.50 12.92 2.07
N LEU A 212 -7.68 11.86 2.03
CA LEU A 212 -6.41 11.87 2.77
C LEU A 212 -5.45 12.91 2.17
N PRO A 213 -4.68 13.61 3.01
CA PRO A 213 -3.53 14.40 2.54
C PRO A 213 -2.57 13.55 1.71
N LEU A 214 -1.97 14.13 0.68
CA LEU A 214 -1.14 13.41 -0.30
C LEU A 214 -0.03 12.57 0.35
N ALA A 215 0.70 13.14 1.30
CA ALA A 215 1.77 12.44 1.99
C ALA A 215 1.27 11.26 2.85
N GLU A 216 0.09 11.38 3.45
CA GLU A 216 -0.54 10.28 4.21
C GLU A 216 -1.04 9.18 3.28
N ALA A 217 -1.64 9.55 2.14
CA ALA A 217 -2.04 8.60 1.10
C ALA A 217 -0.83 7.79 0.59
N ILE A 218 0.32 8.46 0.38
CA ILE A 218 1.58 7.81 -0.01
C ILE A 218 2.09 6.88 1.09
N ALA A 219 2.18 7.35 2.34
CA ALA A 219 2.67 6.53 3.45
C ALA A 219 1.82 5.24 3.61
N ARG A 220 0.49 5.37 3.55
CA ARG A 220 -0.44 4.24 3.62
C ARG A 220 -0.29 3.29 2.42
N ALA A 221 -0.13 3.82 1.21
CA ALA A 221 0.08 3.03 0.01
C ALA A 221 1.40 2.24 0.04
N ARG A 222 2.47 2.86 0.55
CA ARG A 222 3.76 2.17 0.76
C ARG A 222 3.62 1.00 1.72
N LEU A 223 2.94 1.21 2.87
CA LEU A 223 2.69 0.13 3.83
C LEU A 223 1.87 -1.01 3.20
N PHE A 224 0.85 -0.70 2.39
CA PHE A 224 0.07 -1.70 1.66
C PHE A 224 0.97 -2.56 0.75
N VAL A 225 1.80 -1.92 -0.06
CA VAL A 225 2.71 -2.60 -1.00
C VAL A 225 3.70 -3.49 -0.26
N ARG A 226 4.30 -3.00 0.83
CA ARG A 226 5.26 -3.78 1.60
C ARG A 226 4.65 -5.03 2.21
N ILE A 227 3.47 -4.92 2.82
CA ILE A 227 2.74 -6.09 3.32
C ILE A 227 2.39 -7.04 2.17
N ALA A 228 1.98 -6.52 1.00
CA ALA A 228 1.68 -7.35 -0.17
C ALA A 228 2.91 -8.11 -0.67
N LEU A 229 4.11 -7.51 -0.61
CA LEU A 229 5.36 -8.16 -0.98
C LEU A 229 5.72 -9.29 -0.01
N HIS A 230 5.57 -9.09 1.29
CA HIS A 230 5.77 -10.14 2.29
C HIS A 230 4.79 -11.31 2.14
N GLU A 231 3.56 -11.02 1.71
CA GLU A 231 2.48 -11.99 1.57
C GLU A 231 2.37 -12.60 0.17
N ALA A 232 3.40 -12.43 -0.67
CA ALA A 232 3.38 -12.95 -2.03
C ALA A 232 3.12 -14.48 -2.05
N PRO A 233 2.16 -14.96 -2.87
CA PRO A 233 1.71 -16.35 -2.81
C PRO A 233 2.63 -17.37 -3.51
N GLY A 234 3.77 -16.94 -4.09
CA GLY A 234 4.68 -17.88 -4.75
C GLY A 234 4.27 -18.33 -6.16
N PHE A 235 3.34 -17.64 -6.82
CA PHE A 235 2.78 -18.10 -8.09
C PHE A 235 3.63 -17.76 -9.32
N GLY A 236 3.68 -18.71 -10.26
CA GLY A 236 4.37 -18.59 -11.55
C GLY A 236 5.87 -18.87 -11.48
N ALA A 237 6.50 -18.98 -12.64
CA ALA A 237 7.91 -19.36 -12.78
C ALA A 237 8.86 -18.17 -13.04
N GLY A 238 8.35 -16.93 -12.97
CA GLY A 238 9.11 -15.71 -13.18
C GLY A 238 8.77 -14.67 -12.10
N HIS A 239 8.54 -13.42 -12.49
CA HIS A 239 8.09 -12.40 -11.56
C HIS A 239 6.60 -12.60 -11.22
N GLY A 240 6.35 -13.19 -10.06
CA GLY A 240 4.99 -13.49 -9.60
C GLY A 240 4.24 -12.29 -9.02
N PRO A 241 2.92 -12.43 -8.86
CA PRO A 241 2.08 -11.39 -8.26
C PRO A 241 2.35 -11.22 -6.76
N MET A 242 2.02 -10.04 -6.22
CA MET A 242 2.03 -9.79 -4.78
C MET A 242 0.79 -10.36 -4.06
N GLY A 243 0.84 -10.41 -2.73
CA GLY A 243 -0.19 -10.93 -1.83
C GLY A 243 -1.34 -9.98 -1.50
N HIS A 244 -1.94 -9.28 -2.47
CA HIS A 244 -3.00 -8.28 -2.21
C HIS A 244 -4.11 -8.79 -1.26
N HIS A 245 -4.55 -10.03 -1.47
CA HIS A 245 -5.65 -10.67 -0.75
C HIS A 245 -5.39 -10.88 0.76
N ARG A 246 -4.12 -10.84 1.20
CA ARG A 246 -3.71 -10.99 2.60
C ARG A 246 -3.31 -9.67 3.26
N VAL A 247 -3.32 -8.57 2.50
CA VAL A 247 -3.06 -7.26 3.09
C VAL A 247 -4.20 -6.89 4.02
N ARG A 248 -3.85 -6.59 5.25
CA ARG A 248 -4.75 -6.11 6.30
C ARG A 248 -4.11 -4.87 6.89
N LEU A 249 -4.62 -3.70 6.50
CA LEU A 249 -4.27 -2.45 7.16
C LEU A 249 -5.25 -2.27 8.32
N ASP A 250 -5.07 -3.09 9.34
CA ASP A 250 -5.96 -3.14 10.52
C ASP A 250 -6.01 -1.79 11.25
N VAL A 251 -5.04 -0.91 11.03
CA VAL A 251 -5.06 0.45 11.57
C VAL A 251 -6.01 1.32 10.75
N ASP A 252 -7.15 1.65 11.37
CA ASP A 252 -8.05 2.72 10.93
C ASP A 252 -7.35 4.08 11.06
N PRO A 253 -7.14 4.84 9.97
CA PRO A 253 -6.62 6.20 10.07
C PRO A 253 -7.50 7.13 10.93
N GLY A 254 -8.80 6.82 11.06
CA GLY A 254 -9.76 7.59 11.83
C GLY A 254 -9.97 7.11 13.28
N GLY A 255 -9.31 6.02 13.71
CA GLY A 255 -9.69 5.36 14.96
C GLY A 255 -8.67 4.37 15.52
N ALA A 256 -8.81 4.10 16.82
CA ALA A 256 -7.97 3.16 17.52
C ALA A 256 -8.47 1.72 17.29
N THR A 257 -7.57 0.78 16.98
CA THR A 257 -7.96 -0.60 16.63
C THR A 257 -7.38 -1.63 17.60
N PRO A 258 -8.20 -2.37 18.36
CA PRO A 258 -7.72 -3.48 19.18
C PRO A 258 -7.41 -4.68 18.27
N ASN A 259 -6.13 -4.99 18.09
CA ASN A 259 -5.67 -6.03 17.17
C ASN A 259 -4.55 -6.90 17.74
N GLN A 260 -4.19 -6.70 19.01
CA GLN A 260 -3.16 -7.43 19.72
C GLN A 260 -3.53 -7.57 21.20
N ILE A 261 -3.38 -8.77 21.74
CA ILE A 261 -3.55 -9.07 23.16
C ILE A 261 -2.33 -9.85 23.63
N THR A 262 -1.76 -9.50 24.78
CA THR A 262 -0.70 -10.28 25.43
C THR A 262 -1.24 -10.89 26.71
N LEU A 263 -1.14 -12.22 26.84
CA LEU A 263 -1.63 -12.99 27.98
C LEU A 263 -0.47 -13.48 28.85
N PRO A 264 -0.63 -13.51 30.19
CA PRO A 264 0.40 -14.03 31.07
C PRO A 264 0.52 -15.55 30.93
N ALA A 265 1.76 -16.03 30.77
CA ALA A 265 2.09 -17.45 30.78
C ALA A 265 2.91 -17.78 32.04
N THR A 266 2.44 -18.76 32.81
CA THR A 266 3.20 -19.36 33.92
C THR A 266 4.07 -20.52 33.43
N ASP A 267 3.63 -21.17 32.35
CA ASP A 267 4.35 -22.19 31.61
C ASP A 267 4.30 -21.82 30.12
N HIS A 268 5.41 -21.29 29.61
CA HIS A 268 5.51 -20.84 28.23
C HIS A 268 5.36 -22.01 27.25
N ALA A 269 6.03 -23.13 27.49
CA ALA A 269 6.00 -24.28 26.59
C ALA A 269 4.59 -24.87 26.46
N ALA A 270 3.89 -25.03 27.59
CA ALA A 270 2.51 -25.51 27.58
C ALA A 270 1.57 -24.51 26.86
N SER A 271 1.72 -23.21 27.12
CA SER A 271 0.91 -22.17 26.47
C SER A 271 1.19 -22.11 24.96
N PHE A 272 2.45 -22.21 24.56
CA PHE A 272 2.86 -22.23 23.15
C PHE A 272 2.24 -23.40 22.40
N ALA A 273 2.34 -24.61 22.97
CA ALA A 273 1.73 -25.80 22.41
C ALA A 273 0.20 -25.66 22.31
N PHE A 274 -0.44 -25.09 23.32
CA PHE A 274 -1.88 -24.85 23.35
C PHE A 274 -2.35 -23.92 22.22
N TYR A 275 -1.75 -22.74 22.08
CA TYR A 275 -2.17 -21.77 21.04
C TYR A 275 -1.88 -22.28 19.63
N ARG A 276 -0.79 -23.02 19.44
CA ARG A 276 -0.53 -23.72 18.19
C ARG A 276 -1.59 -24.77 17.89
N ALA A 277 -2.02 -25.56 18.89
CA ALA A 277 -3.06 -26.56 18.73
C ALA A 277 -4.44 -25.94 18.43
N LEU A 278 -4.70 -24.70 18.86
CA LEU A 278 -5.88 -23.93 18.46
C LEU A 278 -5.85 -23.42 17.01
N GLY A 279 -4.75 -23.64 16.28
CA GLY A 279 -4.61 -23.23 14.89
C GLY A 279 -4.03 -21.84 14.71
N LEU A 280 -3.41 -21.25 15.75
CA LEU A 280 -2.64 -20.02 15.59
C LEU A 280 -1.22 -20.35 15.11
N THR A 281 -0.73 -19.58 14.14
CA THR A 281 0.62 -19.77 13.59
C THR A 281 1.62 -19.00 14.45
N PRO A 282 2.63 -19.64 15.06
CA PRO A 282 3.68 -18.92 15.77
C PRO A 282 4.52 -18.11 14.78
N ILE A 283 4.71 -16.82 15.06
CA ILE A 283 5.48 -15.89 14.22
C ILE A 283 6.67 -15.27 14.95
N VAL A 284 6.72 -15.33 16.29
CA VAL A 284 7.87 -14.94 17.12
C VAL A 284 7.95 -15.90 18.29
N ASP A 285 9.15 -16.32 18.66
CA ASP A 285 9.44 -17.00 19.92
C ASP A 285 10.74 -16.42 20.51
N SER A 286 10.78 -16.25 21.83
CA SER A 286 11.92 -15.70 22.57
C SER A 286 12.25 -16.62 23.75
N ASP A 287 12.47 -17.89 23.43
CA ASP A 287 13.04 -18.94 24.28
C ASP A 287 12.49 -18.95 25.71
N GLY A 288 11.19 -19.21 25.83
CA GLY A 288 10.54 -19.40 27.13
C GLY A 288 10.00 -18.13 27.80
N ARG A 289 10.32 -16.94 27.28
CA ARG A 289 9.81 -15.66 27.83
C ARG A 289 8.58 -15.15 27.10
N TYR A 290 8.60 -15.15 25.77
CA TYR A 290 7.57 -14.51 24.95
C TYR A 290 7.32 -15.35 23.70
N ALA A 291 6.07 -15.40 23.24
CA ALA A 291 5.76 -15.84 21.89
C ALA A 291 4.61 -15.02 21.32
N ARG A 292 4.63 -14.79 20.01
CA ARG A 292 3.55 -14.14 19.27
C ARG A 292 3.03 -15.08 18.21
N PHE A 293 1.72 -15.16 18.13
CA PHE A 293 0.97 -15.95 17.18
C PHE A 293 0.11 -15.05 16.30
N GLU A 294 -0.23 -15.58 15.14
CA GLU A 294 -1.05 -14.95 14.14
C GLU A 294 -2.20 -15.88 13.75
N SER A 295 -3.41 -15.32 13.67
CA SER A 295 -4.57 -16.01 13.10
C SER A 295 -4.57 -15.91 11.57
N ALA A 296 -5.35 -16.76 10.89
CA ALA A 296 -5.54 -16.68 9.45
C ALA A 296 -6.04 -15.29 8.96
N GLY A 297 -6.71 -14.54 9.83
CA GLY A 297 -7.18 -13.18 9.56
C GLY A 297 -6.14 -12.07 9.76
N GLY A 298 -4.93 -12.37 10.25
CA GLY A 298 -3.87 -11.38 10.53
C GLY A 298 -3.93 -10.72 11.90
N VAL A 299 -4.93 -11.07 12.73
CA VAL A 299 -4.99 -10.66 14.15
C VAL A 299 -3.95 -11.44 14.93
N THR A 300 -3.26 -10.75 15.84
CA THR A 300 -2.14 -11.31 16.59
C THR A 300 -2.48 -11.48 18.08
N LEU A 301 -1.95 -12.54 18.68
CA LEU A 301 -2.03 -12.83 20.10
C LEU A 301 -0.64 -13.17 20.59
N SER A 302 -0.26 -12.69 21.75
CA SER A 302 1.01 -13.05 22.37
C SER A 302 0.82 -13.66 23.75
N ILE A 303 1.80 -14.44 24.15
CA ILE A 303 2.02 -14.85 25.52
C ILE A 303 3.33 -14.24 26.02
N GLU A 304 3.34 -13.84 27.28
CA GLU A 304 4.55 -13.32 27.93
C GLU A 304 4.65 -13.86 29.35
N ALA A 305 5.87 -14.11 29.82
CA ALA A 305 6.13 -14.60 31.16
C ALA A 305 5.41 -13.72 32.19
N THR A 306 4.68 -14.37 33.10
CA THR A 306 3.80 -13.70 34.08
C THR A 306 4.48 -12.57 34.84
N ALA A 307 5.77 -12.74 35.18
CA ALA A 307 6.58 -11.75 35.90
C ALA A 307 6.80 -10.44 35.13
N GLU A 308 6.83 -10.48 33.79
CA GLU A 308 7.11 -9.32 32.93
C GLU A 308 5.89 -8.39 32.78
N ILE A 309 4.67 -8.94 32.87
CA ILE A 309 3.42 -8.18 32.68
C ILE A 309 2.56 -8.13 33.95
N GLY A 310 3.11 -8.48 35.11
CA GLY A 310 2.41 -8.40 36.40
C GLY A 310 1.21 -9.34 36.51
N GLY A 311 1.20 -10.44 35.75
CA GLY A 311 0.17 -11.48 35.77
C GLY A 311 -1.22 -11.07 35.30
N ARG A 312 -1.35 -9.99 34.53
CA ARG A 312 -2.62 -9.56 33.94
C ARG A 312 -2.51 -9.47 32.42
N PRO A 313 -3.60 -9.74 31.67
CA PRO A 313 -3.65 -9.44 30.24
C PRO A 313 -3.34 -7.98 29.95
N LEU A 314 -2.60 -7.74 28.88
CA LEU A 314 -2.35 -6.42 28.31
C LEU A 314 -3.04 -6.34 26.95
N LEU A 315 -3.98 -5.41 26.81
CA LEU A 315 -4.65 -5.14 25.53
C LEU A 315 -3.89 -4.03 24.79
N PHE A 316 -3.54 -4.30 23.53
CA PHE A 316 -2.90 -3.34 22.65
C PHE A 316 -3.91 -2.77 21.67
N ILE A 317 -3.91 -1.45 21.55
CA ILE A 317 -4.80 -0.69 20.68
C ILE A 317 -3.91 0.09 19.71
N GLU A 318 -3.89 -0.33 18.45
CA GLU A 318 -3.02 0.28 17.43
C GLU A 318 -3.62 1.59 16.93
N VAL A 319 -2.77 2.60 16.78
CA VAL A 319 -3.11 3.93 16.27
C VAL A 319 -2.14 4.33 15.15
N ALA A 320 -2.62 5.11 14.19
CA ALA A 320 -1.82 5.54 13.05
C ALA A 320 -0.71 6.52 13.46
N ASP A 321 -1.02 7.45 14.37
CA ASP A 321 -0.09 8.43 14.94
C ASP A 321 -0.20 8.36 16.47
N LEU A 322 0.81 7.75 17.09
CA LEU A 322 0.81 7.53 18.54
C LEU A 322 0.98 8.83 19.31
N ASP A 323 1.84 9.74 18.86
CA ASP A 323 2.11 10.99 19.55
C ASP A 323 0.85 11.89 19.54
N ALA A 324 0.16 11.98 18.39
CA ALA A 324 -1.11 12.67 18.29
C ALA A 324 -2.20 12.01 19.15
N ALA A 325 -2.29 10.68 19.16
CA ALA A 325 -3.27 9.95 19.97
C ALA A 325 -3.06 10.18 21.47
N VAL A 326 -1.81 10.14 21.95
CA VAL A 326 -1.46 10.41 23.35
C VAL A 326 -1.78 11.85 23.73
N ALA A 327 -1.43 12.82 22.89
CA ALA A 327 -1.76 14.23 23.12
C ALA A 327 -3.29 14.43 23.22
N ALA A 328 -4.04 13.82 22.32
CA ALA A 328 -5.50 13.90 22.29
C ALA A 328 -6.16 13.19 23.48
N ALA A 329 -5.58 12.11 23.99
CA ALA A 329 -6.04 11.43 25.21
C ALA A 329 -5.80 12.30 26.45
N ARG A 330 -4.60 12.87 26.59
CA ARG A 330 -4.23 13.77 27.69
C ARG A 330 -5.10 15.02 27.74
N ALA A 331 -5.40 15.61 26.58
CA ALA A 331 -6.31 16.75 26.47
C ALA A 331 -7.74 16.44 26.99
N ARG A 332 -8.13 15.16 27.02
CA ARG A 332 -9.40 14.68 27.58
C ARG A 332 -9.29 14.22 29.04
N GLY A 333 -8.16 14.48 29.70
CA GLY A 333 -7.93 14.09 31.10
C GLY A 333 -7.56 12.62 31.30
N ILE A 334 -7.25 11.88 30.23
CA ILE A 334 -6.83 10.47 30.32
C ILE A 334 -5.33 10.43 30.66
N ALA A 335 -4.99 9.73 31.74
CA ALA A 335 -3.60 9.50 32.12
C ALA A 335 -2.96 8.46 31.19
N VAL A 336 -1.98 8.89 30.39
CA VAL A 336 -1.22 8.04 29.46
C VAL A 336 0.26 8.37 29.62
N ALA A 337 1.09 7.33 29.69
CA ALA A 337 2.55 7.47 29.73
C ALA A 337 3.09 8.09 28.42
N ASP A 338 4.33 8.56 28.45
CA ASP A 338 4.96 9.08 27.23
C ASP A 338 5.18 7.94 26.20
N PRO A 339 5.05 8.23 24.89
CA PRO A 339 5.40 7.30 23.84
C PRO A 339 6.90 6.95 23.86
N ILE A 340 7.22 5.66 23.77
CA ILE A 340 8.59 5.15 23.81
C ILE A 340 8.81 4.21 22.63
N ASP A 341 9.91 4.40 21.90
CA ASP A 341 10.39 3.46 20.88
C ASP A 341 11.01 2.24 21.56
N GLN A 342 10.57 1.05 21.15
CA GLN A 342 11.02 -0.21 21.69
C GLN A 342 12.07 -0.85 20.78
N PRO A 343 13.00 -1.66 21.33
CA PRO A 343 14.01 -2.39 20.55
C PRO A 343 13.42 -3.31 19.47
N TRP A 344 12.17 -3.75 19.65
CA TRP A 344 11.46 -4.59 18.68
C TRP A 344 10.69 -3.80 17.60
N GLY A 345 10.99 -2.51 17.44
CA GLY A 345 10.49 -1.68 16.35
C GLY A 345 9.02 -1.26 16.49
N TRP A 346 8.49 -1.28 17.71
CA TRP A 346 7.18 -0.73 18.04
C TRP A 346 7.36 0.58 18.80
N ARG A 347 6.44 1.53 18.63
CA ARG A 347 6.32 2.69 19.51
C ARG A 347 5.12 2.47 20.41
N GLU A 348 5.28 2.64 21.72
CA GLU A 348 4.28 2.22 22.71
C GLU A 348 4.05 3.29 23.78
N ALA A 349 2.80 3.43 24.25
CA ALA A 349 2.41 4.27 25.38
C ALA A 349 1.41 3.53 26.27
N ARG A 350 1.79 3.28 27.53
CA ARG A 350 0.98 2.53 28.49
C ARG A 350 -0.05 3.42 29.18
N LEU A 351 -1.22 2.83 29.47
CA LEU A 351 -2.32 3.47 30.19
C LEU A 351 -3.18 2.43 30.91
N ALA A 352 -4.09 2.89 31.75
CA ALA A 352 -5.12 2.07 32.37
C ALA A 352 -6.50 2.68 32.10
N ASP A 353 -7.50 1.82 31.95
CA ASP A 353 -8.89 2.27 31.92
C ASP A 353 -9.41 2.62 33.34
N PRO A 354 -10.63 3.16 33.49
CA PRO A 354 -11.18 3.49 34.81
C PRO A 354 -11.37 2.29 35.75
N ALA A 355 -11.37 1.07 35.23
CA ALA A 355 -11.46 -0.16 36.01
C ALA A 355 -10.07 -0.75 36.38
N GLY A 356 -8.98 -0.12 35.92
CA GLY A 356 -7.61 -0.56 36.17
C GLY A 356 -7.14 -1.69 35.24
N ASN A 357 -7.83 -1.92 34.12
CA ASN A 357 -7.35 -2.83 33.07
C ASN A 357 -6.14 -2.22 32.37
N ALA A 358 -5.10 -3.03 32.15
CA ALA A 358 -3.87 -2.60 31.51
C ALA A 358 -4.06 -2.49 29.99
N LEU A 359 -3.76 -1.32 29.45
CA LEU A 359 -3.84 -1.01 28.04
C LEU A 359 -2.47 -0.51 27.52
N CYS A 360 -2.26 -0.64 26.21
CA CYS A 360 -1.15 -0.03 25.49
C CYS A 360 -1.66 0.59 24.19
N LEU A 361 -1.50 1.90 24.03
CA LEU A 361 -1.59 2.53 22.71
C LEU A 361 -0.27 2.29 21.99
N TYR A 362 -0.29 1.85 20.74
CA TYR A 362 0.95 1.55 20.03
C TYR A 362 0.87 1.81 18.52
N HIS A 363 2.04 1.86 17.89
CA HIS A 363 2.22 1.85 16.45
C HIS A 363 3.32 0.85 16.09
N ALA A 364 3.00 -0.15 15.27
CA ALA A 364 3.95 -1.21 14.89
C ALA A 364 4.15 -1.34 13.37
N GLY A 365 3.24 -0.78 12.56
CA GLY A 365 3.32 -0.88 11.11
C GLY A 365 3.36 -2.35 10.66
N GLU A 366 4.28 -2.69 9.75
CA GLU A 366 4.45 -4.08 9.30
C GLU A 366 5.12 -4.99 10.35
N ASN A 367 5.89 -4.45 11.30
CA ASN A 367 6.66 -5.22 12.29
C ASN A 367 5.77 -6.00 13.27
N ARG A 368 4.47 -5.69 13.33
CA ARG A 368 3.51 -6.49 14.10
C ARG A 368 3.40 -7.91 13.56
N ARG A 369 3.46 -8.08 12.24
CA ARG A 369 3.30 -9.39 11.58
C ARG A 369 4.60 -9.87 10.94
N PHE A 370 5.45 -8.93 10.51
CA PHE A 370 6.68 -9.17 9.76
C PHE A 370 7.92 -8.53 10.43
N PRO A 371 8.22 -8.83 11.71
CA PRO A 371 9.45 -8.35 12.31
C PRO A 371 10.67 -9.01 11.66
N PRO A 372 11.87 -8.41 11.74
CA PRO A 372 13.10 -9.00 11.21
C PRO A 372 13.45 -10.41 11.73
N TRP A 373 12.99 -10.76 12.94
CA TRP A 373 13.17 -12.08 13.58
C TRP A 373 11.92 -12.97 13.48
N ARG A 374 11.08 -12.77 12.47
CA ARG A 374 9.88 -13.59 12.27
C ARG A 374 10.29 -15.05 12.06
N LEU A 375 9.61 -15.98 12.72
CA LEU A 375 9.76 -17.40 12.46
C LEU A 375 9.38 -17.72 11.00
N PRO A 376 10.08 -18.67 10.36
CA PRO A 376 9.71 -19.14 9.03
C PRO A 376 8.30 -19.75 9.05
N CYS A 377 7.58 -19.63 7.94
CA CYS A 377 6.31 -20.32 7.81
C CYS A 377 6.57 -21.83 7.89
N PRO A 378 5.84 -22.59 8.72
CA PRO A 378 5.94 -24.05 8.67
C PRO A 378 5.52 -24.54 7.29
N ASP A 379 6.33 -25.43 6.71
CA ASP A 379 6.10 -26.09 5.41
C ASP A 379 4.80 -26.91 5.38
#